data_AF-A0A415S9V4-F1
#
_entry.id   AF-A0A415S9V4-F1
#
_cell.length_a   1.000
_cell.length_b   1.000
_cell.length_c   1.000
_cell.angle_alpha   90.00
_cell.angle_beta   90.00
_cell.angle_gamma   90.00
#
_symmetry.space_group_name_H-M   'P 1'
#
loop_
_entity.id
_entity.type
_entity.pdbx_description
1 polymer ?
#
loop_
_entity_poly.entity_id
_entity_poly.type
_entity_poly.pdbx_seq_one_letter_code
_entity_poly.pdbx_strand_id
1 'polypeptide(L)'
;MADTPSVEKIQKDLEDLKCHIKTYSTGAYPAFFLQLHSVLKIQDILDMELADVYFCEEGQIKLLPEIIYAGEKIILDPEERMELAWYAMQRIPVRDTQEEVLNDWLCVNKQGKQLQMTAYRKLLERASAELRFKENYNVGYLHALYGYLAIAFGRKTVHEVAKEYHVSRYYLLNRIFKKMEVQFLDDVICQVANIKEKEHDGKNI
;
A
#
# COMPACT_ATOMS: atom_id res chain seq x y z
N MET A 1 -10.48 12.28 22.63
CA MET A 1 -10.55 11.72 21.27
C MET A 1 -9.17 11.16 20.98
N ALA A 2 -9.03 10.01 20.32
CA ALA A 2 -7.69 9.56 19.94
C ALA A 2 -7.24 10.49 18.81
N ASP A 3 -6.19 11.28 19.07
CA ASP A 3 -5.66 12.20 18.07
C ASP A 3 -5.13 11.39 16.88
N THR A 4 -5.50 11.78 15.66
CA THR A 4 -4.99 11.15 14.44
C THR A 4 -3.46 11.20 14.49
N PRO A 5 -2.74 10.06 14.39
CA PRO A 5 -1.29 10.07 14.43
C PRO A 5 -0.72 10.99 13.35
N SER A 6 0.44 11.59 13.62
CA SER A 6 1.09 12.43 12.62
C SER A 6 1.45 11.61 11.37
N VAL A 7 1.53 12.28 10.22
CA VAL A 7 1.87 11.65 8.94
C VAL A 7 3.22 10.94 9.01
N GLU A 8 4.21 11.52 9.69
CA GLU A 8 5.54 10.92 9.87
C GLU A 8 5.48 9.65 10.72
N LYS A 9 4.63 9.64 11.75
CA LYS A 9 4.42 8.45 12.57
C LYS A 9 3.76 7.34 11.76
N ILE A 10 2.77 7.68 10.93
CA ILE A 10 2.12 6.74 10.02
C ILE A 10 3.13 6.17 9.03
N GLN A 11 3.94 7.00 8.37
CA GLN A 11 4.97 6.55 7.43
C GLN A 11 5.97 5.60 8.09
N LYS A 12 6.44 5.93 9.31
CA LYS A 12 7.36 5.06 10.05
C LYS A 12 6.74 3.71 10.38
N ASP A 13 5.51 3.70 10.89
CA ASP A 13 4.81 2.46 11.21
C ASP A 13 4.53 1.63 9.95
N LEU A 14 4.22 2.25 8.82
CA LEU A 14 4.06 1.56 7.53
C LEU A 14 5.37 0.92 7.06
N GLU A 15 6.52 1.58 7.25
CA GLU A 15 7.82 1.01 6.90
C GLU A 15 8.19 -0.17 7.82
N ASP A 16 7.95 -0.04 9.13
CA ASP A 16 8.14 -1.12 10.10
C ASP A 16 7.23 -2.33 9.76
N LEU A 17 5.97 -2.07 9.40
CA LEU A 17 5.01 -3.09 8.99
C LEU A 17 5.40 -3.75 7.66
N LYS A 18 5.85 -2.96 6.68
CA LYS A 18 6.39 -3.42 5.40
C LYS A 18 7.53 -4.41 5.63
N CYS A 19 8.52 -4.03 6.44
CA CYS A 19 9.66 -4.88 6.77
C CYS A 19 9.20 -6.19 7.42
N HIS A 20 8.31 -6.12 8.42
CA HIS A 20 7.78 -7.29 9.11
C HIS A 20 7.06 -8.27 8.16
N ILE A 21 6.18 -7.75 7.30
CA ILE A 21 5.45 -8.59 6.33
C ILE A 21 6.41 -9.23 5.33
N LYS A 22 7.37 -8.48 4.80
CA LYS A 22 8.39 -9.00 3.87
C LYS A 22 9.20 -10.14 4.50
N THR A 23 9.50 -10.06 5.79
CA THR A 23 10.27 -11.09 6.52
C THR A 23 9.44 -12.32 6.89
N TYR A 24 8.24 -12.16 7.44
CA TYR A 24 7.52 -13.26 8.09
C TYR A 24 6.33 -13.80 7.29
N SER A 25 5.85 -13.04 6.31
CA SER A 25 4.63 -13.33 5.56
C SER A 25 4.73 -12.84 4.11
N THR A 26 5.86 -13.12 3.45
CA THR A 26 6.18 -12.62 2.10
C THR A 26 5.05 -12.81 1.10
N GLY A 27 4.38 -13.97 1.09
CA GLY A 27 3.25 -14.27 0.19
C GLY A 27 2.03 -13.36 0.36
N ALA A 28 1.91 -12.65 1.49
CA ALA A 28 0.86 -11.66 1.75
C ALA A 28 1.27 -10.22 1.41
N TYR A 29 2.52 -10.02 0.99
CA TYR A 29 3.07 -8.70 0.73
C TYR A 29 2.28 -7.91 -0.33
N PRO A 30 1.86 -8.49 -1.47
CA PRO A 30 1.10 -7.74 -2.47
C PRO A 30 -0.22 -7.17 -1.93
N ALA A 31 -0.89 -7.89 -1.02
CA ALA A 31 -2.11 -7.40 -0.37
C ALA A 31 -1.84 -6.13 0.46
N PHE A 32 -0.74 -6.09 1.20
CA PHE A 32 -0.33 -4.89 1.93
C PHE A 32 0.07 -3.76 0.97
N PHE A 33 0.92 -4.08 0.00
CA PHE A 33 1.44 -3.11 -0.95
C PHE A 33 0.33 -2.47 -1.78
N LEU A 34 -0.53 -3.24 -2.43
CA LEU A 34 -1.55 -2.72 -3.35
C LEU A 34 -2.66 -1.94 -2.63
N GLN A 35 -2.97 -2.24 -1.35
CA GLN A 35 -3.89 -1.40 -0.57
C GLN A 35 -3.35 0.02 -0.32
N LEU A 36 -2.02 0.21 -0.35
CA LEU A 36 -1.36 1.49 -0.17
C LEU A 36 -1.06 2.22 -1.48
N HIS A 37 -1.32 1.58 -2.62
CA HIS A 37 -0.98 2.09 -3.96
C HIS A 37 -2.15 2.00 -4.95
N SER A 38 -3.35 1.63 -4.50
CA SER A 38 -4.56 1.57 -5.32
C SER A 38 -5.83 1.72 -4.49
N VAL A 39 -6.94 2.01 -5.16
CA VAL A 39 -8.29 2.01 -4.59
C VAL A 39 -8.97 0.63 -4.61
N LEU A 40 -8.23 -0.43 -4.95
CA LEU A 40 -8.78 -1.78 -4.97
C LEU A 40 -9.25 -2.19 -3.59
N LYS A 41 -10.37 -2.90 -3.53
CA LYS A 41 -10.79 -3.54 -2.28
C LYS A 41 -9.85 -4.71 -2.04
N ILE A 42 -9.63 -5.02 -0.77
CA ILE A 42 -8.77 -6.14 -0.38
C ILE A 42 -9.22 -7.47 -0.99
N GLN A 43 -10.51 -7.72 -1.17
CA GLN A 43 -10.97 -8.98 -1.78
C GLN A 43 -10.52 -9.07 -3.24
N ASP A 44 -10.65 -7.98 -4.00
CA ASP A 44 -10.17 -7.89 -5.38
C ASP A 44 -8.67 -8.22 -5.44
N ILE A 45 -7.85 -7.68 -4.52
CA ILE A 45 -6.40 -7.96 -4.47
C ILE A 45 -6.11 -9.43 -4.11
N LEU A 46 -6.88 -10.03 -3.19
CA LEU A 46 -6.69 -11.43 -2.79
C LEU A 46 -7.09 -12.43 -3.88
N ASP A 47 -7.95 -12.01 -4.81
CA ASP A 47 -8.41 -12.80 -5.96
C ASP A 47 -7.54 -12.61 -7.22
N MET A 48 -6.51 -11.76 -7.16
CA MET A 48 -5.55 -11.60 -8.26
C MET A 48 -4.66 -12.83 -8.44
N GLU A 49 -4.38 -13.16 -9.68
CA GLU A 49 -3.35 -14.09 -10.12
C GLU A 49 -2.04 -13.35 -10.42
N LEU A 50 -0.94 -14.09 -10.54
CA LEU A 50 0.33 -13.50 -10.96
C LEU A 50 0.24 -12.92 -12.38
N ALA A 51 -0.55 -13.53 -13.27
CA ALA A 51 -0.81 -13.05 -14.63
C ALA A 51 -1.46 -11.66 -14.69
N ASP A 52 -2.18 -11.24 -13.64
CA ASP A 52 -2.77 -9.90 -13.56
C ASP A 52 -1.73 -8.79 -13.34
N VAL A 53 -0.50 -9.16 -12.98
CA VAL A 53 0.58 -8.24 -12.60
C VAL A 53 1.83 -8.45 -13.45
N TYR A 54 2.10 -9.68 -13.87
CA TYR A 54 3.31 -10.08 -14.57
C TYR A 54 2.98 -10.78 -15.89
N PHE A 55 3.96 -10.77 -16.79
CA PHE A 55 3.92 -11.54 -18.03
C PHE A 55 5.25 -12.26 -18.25
N CYS A 56 5.23 -13.32 -19.05
CA CYS A 56 6.43 -14.04 -19.45
C CYS A 56 6.81 -13.66 -20.88
N GLU A 57 8.05 -13.24 -21.09
CA GLU A 57 8.61 -12.97 -22.41
C GLU A 57 9.97 -13.65 -22.53
N GLU A 58 10.10 -14.57 -23.50
CA GLU A 58 11.33 -15.33 -23.74
C GLU A 58 11.86 -16.06 -22.49
N GLY A 59 10.95 -16.61 -21.69
CA GLY A 59 11.28 -17.32 -20.45
C GLY A 59 11.69 -16.39 -19.29
N GLN A 60 11.53 -15.08 -19.43
CA GLN A 60 11.78 -14.10 -18.38
C GLN A 60 10.46 -13.49 -17.88
N ILE A 61 10.29 -13.45 -16.56
CA ILE A 61 9.14 -12.80 -15.97
C ILE A 61 9.38 -11.29 -15.87
N LYS A 62 8.41 -10.52 -16.33
CA LYS A 62 8.41 -9.07 -16.37
C LYS A 62 7.13 -8.53 -15.76
N LEU A 63 7.21 -7.35 -15.15
CA LEU A 63 6.03 -6.64 -14.64
C LEU A 63 5.28 -6.02 -15.82
N LEU A 64 3.95 -6.16 -15.87
CA LEU A 64 3.12 -5.56 -16.91
C LEU A 64 3.40 -4.04 -17.02
N PRO A 65 3.51 -3.47 -18.24
CA PRO A 65 3.68 -2.03 -18.40
C PRO A 65 2.53 -1.25 -17.75
N GLU A 66 1.32 -1.78 -17.89
CA GLU A 66 0.09 -1.25 -17.31
C GLU A 66 -0.65 -2.37 -16.60
N ILE A 67 -0.95 -2.15 -15.30
CA ILE A 67 -1.72 -3.10 -14.49
C ILE A 67 -3.14 -2.55 -14.38
N ILE A 68 -4.10 -3.31 -14.90
CA ILE A 68 -5.53 -2.97 -14.84
C ILE A 68 -6.26 -4.15 -14.20
N TYR A 69 -6.98 -3.89 -13.11
CA TYR A 69 -7.76 -4.91 -12.43
C TYR A 69 -9.05 -4.34 -11.89
N ALA A 70 -10.15 -5.09 -11.97
CA ALA A 70 -11.48 -4.65 -11.52
C ALA A 70 -11.92 -3.26 -12.05
N GLY A 71 -11.44 -2.85 -13.24
CA GLY A 71 -11.72 -1.55 -13.85
C GLY A 71 -10.82 -0.41 -13.37
N GLU A 72 -9.91 -0.67 -12.45
CA GLU A 72 -8.96 0.30 -11.91
C GLU A 72 -7.59 0.16 -12.55
N LYS A 73 -6.97 1.30 -12.86
CA LYS A 73 -5.57 1.36 -13.29
C LYS A 73 -4.67 1.55 -12.08
N ILE A 74 -3.73 0.64 -11.88
CA ILE A 74 -2.72 0.75 -10.82
C ILE A 74 -1.51 1.49 -11.38
N ILE A 75 -1.28 2.70 -10.89
CA ILE A 75 -0.16 3.54 -11.31
C ILE A 75 0.97 3.33 -10.32
N LEU A 76 2.09 2.77 -10.81
CA LEU A 76 3.29 2.51 -10.01
C LEU A 76 4.47 3.32 -10.54
N ASP A 77 5.15 4.02 -9.64
CA ASP A 77 6.42 4.68 -9.92
C ASP A 77 7.58 3.67 -10.04
N PRO A 78 8.80 4.08 -10.44
CA PRO A 78 9.92 3.16 -10.59
C PRO A 78 10.28 2.37 -9.33
N GLU A 79 10.21 2.98 -8.14
CA GLU A 79 10.55 2.32 -6.87
C GLU A 79 9.47 1.29 -6.49
N GLU A 80 8.21 1.66 -6.69
CA GLU A 80 7.04 0.79 -6.52
C GLU A 80 7.07 -0.42 -7.48
N ARG A 81 7.53 -0.23 -8.72
CA ARG A 81 7.76 -1.34 -9.66
C ARG A 81 8.89 -2.26 -9.20
N MET A 82 9.94 -1.71 -8.59
CA MET A 82 11.02 -2.52 -8.01
C MET A 82 10.54 -3.36 -6.83
N GLU A 83 9.59 -2.88 -6.03
CA GLU A 83 8.98 -3.66 -4.94
C GLU A 83 8.20 -4.89 -5.45
N LEU A 84 7.44 -4.74 -6.53
CA LEU A 84 6.78 -5.89 -7.16
C LEU A 84 7.76 -6.81 -7.88
N ALA A 85 8.84 -6.29 -8.47
CA ALA A 85 9.90 -7.12 -9.02
C ALA A 85 10.61 -7.94 -7.93
N TRP A 86 10.91 -7.33 -6.78
CA TRP A 86 11.44 -8.03 -5.61
C TRP A 86 10.50 -9.15 -5.17
N TYR A 87 9.18 -8.90 -5.12
CA TYR A 87 8.20 -9.92 -4.74
C TYR A 87 8.22 -11.12 -5.69
N ALA A 88 8.25 -10.87 -7.01
CA ALA A 88 8.38 -11.91 -8.01
C ALA A 88 9.61 -12.79 -7.74
N MET A 89 10.78 -12.19 -7.45
CA MET A 89 12.00 -12.94 -7.13
C MET A 89 11.87 -13.83 -5.89
N GLN A 90 10.92 -13.59 -4.99
CA GLN A 90 10.68 -14.45 -3.82
C GLN A 90 9.77 -15.65 -4.13
N ARG A 91 9.00 -15.61 -5.22
CA ARG A 91 7.86 -16.52 -5.46
C ARG A 91 7.99 -17.35 -6.72
N ILE A 92 8.62 -16.80 -7.76
CA ILE A 92 8.69 -17.43 -9.07
C ILE A 92 10.15 -17.54 -9.53
N PRO A 93 10.50 -18.61 -10.27
CA PRO A 93 11.74 -18.64 -11.06
C PRO A 93 11.62 -17.57 -12.15
N VAL A 94 12.23 -16.41 -11.96
CA VAL A 94 12.07 -15.25 -12.88
C VAL A 94 12.80 -15.40 -14.21
N ARG A 95 13.69 -16.40 -14.34
CA ARG A 95 14.44 -16.74 -15.55
C ARG A 95 14.22 -18.20 -15.90
N ASP A 96 14.33 -18.50 -17.19
CA ASP A 96 14.23 -19.84 -17.76
C ASP A 96 12.93 -20.55 -17.32
N THR A 97 11.84 -19.80 -17.27
CA THR A 97 10.54 -20.27 -16.79
C THR A 97 9.50 -20.36 -17.89
N GLN A 98 8.36 -20.96 -17.58
CA GLN A 98 7.21 -21.08 -18.48
C GLN A 98 6.05 -20.23 -17.98
N GLU A 99 5.14 -19.88 -18.88
CA GLU A 99 4.03 -18.96 -18.59
C GLU A 99 3.05 -19.52 -17.55
N GLU A 100 2.94 -20.84 -17.41
CA GLU A 100 2.01 -21.53 -16.52
C GLU A 100 2.24 -21.20 -15.04
N VAL A 101 3.45 -20.74 -14.66
CA VAL A 101 3.72 -20.28 -13.29
C VAL A 101 2.90 -19.05 -12.92
N LEU A 102 2.41 -18.30 -13.91
CA LEU A 102 1.61 -17.10 -13.73
C LEU A 102 0.14 -17.39 -13.40
N ASN A 103 -0.30 -18.65 -13.53
CA ASN A 103 -1.65 -19.10 -13.15
C ASN A 103 -1.81 -19.30 -11.62
N ASP A 104 -0.74 -19.11 -10.84
CA ASP A 104 -0.82 -19.14 -9.38
C ASP A 104 -1.31 -17.79 -8.82
N TRP A 105 -1.81 -17.82 -7.59
CA TRP A 105 -2.32 -16.65 -6.89
C TRP A 105 -1.22 -15.64 -6.60
N LEU A 106 -1.55 -14.35 -6.80
CA LEU A 106 -0.66 -13.26 -6.42
C LEU A 106 -0.42 -13.27 -4.92
N CYS A 107 -1.49 -13.43 -4.12
CA CYS A 107 -1.41 -13.47 -2.66
C CYS A 107 -1.58 -14.90 -2.14
N VAL A 108 -0.58 -15.42 -1.43
CA VAL A 108 -0.64 -16.75 -0.83
C VAL A 108 -0.31 -16.77 0.66
N ASN A 109 -0.82 -17.78 1.33
CA ASN A 109 -0.44 -18.10 2.70
C ASN A 109 0.88 -18.90 2.75
N LYS A 110 1.33 -19.25 3.97
CA LYS A 110 2.57 -20.01 4.21
C LYS A 110 2.58 -21.43 3.59
N GLN A 111 1.43 -21.94 3.16
CA GLN A 111 1.29 -23.24 2.50
C GLN A 111 1.25 -23.11 0.96
N GLY A 112 1.42 -21.90 0.41
CA GLY A 112 1.33 -21.65 -1.03
C GLY A 112 -0.10 -21.67 -1.59
N LYS A 113 -1.13 -21.63 -0.73
CA LYS A 113 -2.54 -21.54 -1.16
C LYS A 113 -3.00 -20.09 -1.14
N GLN A 114 -4.03 -19.76 -1.95
CA GLN A 114 -4.65 -18.43 -1.97
C GLN A 114 -4.87 -17.89 -0.56
N LEU A 115 -4.39 -16.68 -0.33
CA LEU A 115 -4.52 -16.00 0.94
C LEU A 115 -5.98 -15.59 1.18
N GLN A 116 -6.58 -16.12 2.25
CA GLN A 116 -7.95 -15.82 2.61
C GLN A 116 -8.06 -14.55 3.46
N MET A 117 -9.14 -13.79 3.30
CA MET A 117 -9.43 -12.55 4.05
C MET A 117 -9.25 -12.71 5.57
N THR A 118 -9.74 -13.81 6.14
CA THR A 118 -9.65 -14.08 7.58
C THR A 118 -8.21 -14.31 8.04
N ALA A 119 -7.38 -14.92 7.20
CA ALA A 119 -5.96 -15.11 7.48
C ALA A 119 -5.20 -13.78 7.36
N TYR A 120 -5.51 -12.96 6.35
CA TYR A 120 -4.88 -11.66 6.17
C TYR A 120 -5.19 -10.68 7.30
N ARG A 121 -6.44 -10.62 7.77
CA ARG A 121 -6.81 -9.80 8.95
C ARG A 121 -6.03 -10.21 10.20
N LYS A 122 -5.97 -11.51 10.49
CA LYS A 122 -5.21 -12.05 11.63
C LYS A 122 -3.72 -11.75 11.51
N LEU A 123 -3.17 -11.78 10.30
CA LEU A 123 -1.78 -11.43 10.05
C LEU A 123 -1.52 -9.96 10.42
N LEU A 124 -2.35 -9.03 9.94
CA LEU A 124 -2.22 -7.61 10.27
C LEU A 124 -2.37 -7.32 11.76
N GLU A 125 -3.35 -7.95 12.42
CA GLU A 125 -3.55 -7.85 13.87
C GLU A 125 -2.32 -8.32 14.65
N ARG A 126 -1.74 -9.47 14.27
CA ARG A 126 -0.53 -10.02 14.90
C ARG A 126 0.68 -9.14 14.67
N ALA A 127 0.92 -8.72 13.42
CA ALA A 127 2.04 -7.85 13.08
C ALA A 127 1.96 -6.54 13.85
N SER A 128 0.78 -5.91 13.91
CA SER A 128 0.56 -4.69 14.69
C SER A 128 0.85 -4.87 16.18
N ALA A 129 0.44 -6.01 16.76
CA ALA A 129 0.70 -6.34 18.16
C ALA A 129 2.20 -6.61 18.43
N GLU A 130 2.87 -7.35 17.55
CA GLU A 130 4.30 -7.66 17.65
C GLU A 130 5.17 -6.40 17.53
N LEU A 131 4.81 -5.49 16.63
CA LEU A 131 5.46 -4.18 16.45
C LEU A 131 5.03 -3.14 17.49
N ARG A 132 4.07 -3.49 18.35
CA ARG A 132 3.54 -2.64 19.44
C ARG A 132 3.02 -1.29 18.94
N PHE A 133 2.37 -1.29 17.79
CA PHE A 133 1.71 -0.09 17.30
C PHE A 133 0.58 0.33 18.25
N LYS A 134 0.44 1.64 18.43
CA LYS A 134 -0.70 2.20 19.17
C LYS A 134 -1.98 2.07 18.36
N GLU A 135 -1.87 2.24 17.04
CA GLU A 135 -2.97 2.08 16.11
C GLU A 135 -3.08 0.65 15.59
N ASN A 136 -4.31 0.24 15.28
CA ASN A 136 -4.58 -1.05 14.66
C ASN A 136 -4.56 -0.91 13.13
N TYR A 137 -3.46 -1.33 12.49
CA TYR A 137 -3.30 -1.34 11.03
C TYR A 137 -4.08 -2.48 10.37
N ASN A 138 -5.41 -2.39 10.46
CA ASN A 138 -6.33 -3.31 9.81
C ASN A 138 -6.56 -2.93 8.33
N VAL A 139 -7.20 -3.84 7.60
CA VAL A 139 -7.59 -3.69 6.19
C VAL A 139 -8.23 -2.33 5.87
N GLY A 140 -9.22 -1.92 6.67
CA GLY A 140 -9.94 -0.67 6.42
C GLY A 140 -9.06 0.56 6.63
N TYR A 141 -8.18 0.51 7.63
CA TYR A 141 -7.23 1.60 7.89
C TYR A 141 -6.18 1.70 6.77
N LEU A 142 -5.57 0.57 6.37
CA LEU A 142 -4.60 0.54 5.25
C LEU A 142 -5.23 1.06 3.96
N HIS A 143 -6.44 0.61 3.63
CA HIS A 143 -7.16 1.07 2.45
C HIS A 143 -7.50 2.57 2.52
N ALA A 144 -7.75 3.14 3.70
CA ALA A 144 -7.91 4.59 3.86
C ALA A 144 -6.59 5.35 3.69
N LEU A 145 -5.46 4.76 4.08
CA LEU A 145 -4.15 5.41 4.04
C LEU A 145 -3.67 5.75 2.63
N TYR A 146 -4.06 5.00 1.59
CA TYR A 146 -3.74 5.34 0.19
C TYR A 146 -4.17 6.77 -0.15
N GLY A 147 -5.48 7.05 -0.06
CA GLY A 147 -6.02 8.37 -0.36
C GLY A 147 -5.58 9.42 0.66
N TYR A 148 -5.51 9.05 1.94
CA TYR A 148 -5.12 9.98 3.01
C TYR A 148 -3.70 10.52 2.81
N LEU A 149 -2.72 9.64 2.56
CA LEU A 149 -1.33 10.03 2.36
C LEU A 149 -1.14 10.79 1.03
N ALA A 150 -1.89 10.44 -0.01
CA ALA A 150 -1.88 11.22 -1.25
C ALA A 150 -2.30 12.69 -1.02
N ILE A 151 -3.25 12.93 -0.13
CA ILE A 151 -3.66 14.29 0.27
C ILE A 151 -2.60 14.94 1.16
N ALA A 152 -2.10 14.21 2.16
CA ALA A 152 -1.12 14.73 3.11
C ALA A 152 0.15 15.25 2.43
N PHE A 153 0.60 14.56 1.38
CA PHE A 153 1.76 14.96 0.57
C PHE A 153 1.43 15.97 -0.54
N GLY A 154 0.20 16.48 -0.61
CA GLY A 154 -0.21 17.43 -1.65
C GLY A 154 -0.25 16.85 -3.06
N ARG A 155 -0.17 15.52 -3.23
CA ARG A 155 -0.19 14.86 -4.54
C ARG A 155 -1.60 14.83 -5.15
N LYS A 156 -2.64 14.81 -4.31
CA LYS A 156 -4.05 14.80 -4.73
C LYS A 156 -4.88 15.66 -3.79
N THR A 157 -5.94 16.26 -4.33
CA THR A 157 -6.98 16.90 -3.54
C THR A 157 -7.96 15.87 -2.98
N VAL A 158 -8.72 16.26 -1.95
CA VAL A 158 -9.85 15.47 -1.42
C VAL A 158 -10.86 15.11 -2.51
N HIS A 159 -11.06 15.98 -3.50
CA HIS A 159 -12.01 15.73 -4.59
C HIS A 159 -11.51 14.64 -5.55
N GLU A 160 -10.25 14.70 -5.95
CA GLU A 160 -9.63 13.68 -6.81
C GLU A 160 -9.63 12.31 -6.14
N VAL A 161 -9.26 12.26 -4.85
CA VAL A 161 -9.32 11.01 -4.09
C VAL A 161 -10.76 10.49 -3.98
N ALA A 162 -11.75 11.34 -3.72
CA ALA A 162 -13.14 10.89 -3.69
C ALA A 162 -13.60 10.29 -5.03
N LYS A 163 -13.13 10.87 -6.15
CA LYS A 163 -13.40 10.37 -7.50
C LYS A 163 -12.77 8.99 -7.73
N GLU A 164 -11.53 8.78 -7.30
CA GLU A 164 -10.85 7.48 -7.44
C GLU A 164 -11.51 6.39 -6.60
N TYR A 165 -11.96 6.71 -5.38
CA TYR A 165 -12.73 5.76 -4.57
C TYR A 165 -14.18 5.58 -5.05
N HIS A 166 -14.61 6.28 -6.10
CA HIS A 166 -15.99 6.31 -6.62
C HIS A 166 -17.04 6.66 -5.56
N VAL A 167 -16.73 7.63 -4.70
CA VAL A 167 -17.61 8.07 -3.62
C VAL A 167 -17.78 9.58 -3.59
N SER A 168 -18.82 10.04 -2.89
CA SER A 168 -18.94 11.48 -2.59
C SER A 168 -17.86 11.93 -1.61
N ARG A 169 -17.50 13.22 -1.66
CA ARG A 169 -16.62 13.86 -0.67
C ARG A 169 -17.08 13.60 0.77
N TYR A 170 -18.39 13.71 1.02
CA TYR A 170 -18.97 13.44 2.34
C TYR A 170 -18.68 12.01 2.80
N TYR A 171 -18.85 11.03 1.91
CA TYR A 171 -18.61 9.63 2.23
C TYR A 171 -17.13 9.34 2.46
N LEU A 172 -16.23 9.89 1.64
CA LEU A 172 -14.78 9.77 1.85
C LEU A 172 -14.40 10.23 3.26
N LEU A 173 -14.76 11.46 3.64
CA LEU A 173 -14.36 12.05 4.93
C LEU A 173 -15.02 11.35 6.14
N ASN A 174 -16.29 10.95 6.04
CA ASN A 174 -17.04 10.45 7.20
C ASN A 174 -17.05 8.92 7.33
N ARG A 175 -16.72 8.18 6.26
CA ARG A 175 -16.78 6.72 6.24
C ARG A 175 -15.42 6.07 5.98
N ILE A 176 -14.68 6.56 4.98
CA ILE A 176 -13.37 5.99 4.63
C ILE A 176 -12.30 6.52 5.58
N PHE A 177 -12.16 7.84 5.70
CA PHE A 177 -11.26 8.51 6.65
C PHE A 177 -11.89 8.65 8.04
N LYS A 178 -12.73 7.69 8.43
CA LYS A 178 -13.48 7.78 9.68
C LYS A 178 -12.51 7.89 10.86
N LYS A 179 -12.66 8.96 11.65
CA LYS A 179 -11.78 9.33 12.79
C LYS A 179 -10.35 9.76 12.39
N MET A 180 -10.12 10.06 11.12
CA MET A 180 -8.87 10.66 10.64
C MET A 180 -9.16 12.12 10.27
N GLU A 181 -8.51 13.04 10.95
CA GLU A 181 -8.49 14.43 10.53
C GLU A 181 -7.51 14.59 9.37
N VAL A 182 -7.91 15.28 8.29
CA VAL A 182 -7.03 15.49 7.13
C VAL A 182 -5.88 16.40 7.56
N GLN A 183 -4.67 15.87 7.53
CA GLN A 183 -3.42 16.58 7.80
C GLN A 183 -2.66 16.81 6.49
N PHE A 184 -1.76 17.79 6.50
CA PHE A 184 -0.78 18.03 5.46
C PHE A 184 0.60 18.04 6.10
N LEU A 185 1.63 17.62 5.36
CA LEU A 185 2.99 17.83 5.84
C LEU A 185 3.33 19.33 5.85
N ASP A 186 4.05 19.75 6.88
CA ASP A 186 4.47 21.14 7.06
C ASP A 186 5.40 21.61 5.93
N ASP A 187 6.28 20.72 5.42
CA ASP A 187 7.19 21.01 4.31
C ASP A 187 6.40 21.35 3.03
N VAL A 188 5.35 20.60 2.71
CA VAL A 188 4.44 20.83 1.58
C VAL A 188 3.74 22.18 1.73
N ILE A 189 3.24 22.50 2.92
CA ILE A 189 2.61 23.81 3.19
C ILE A 189 3.63 24.93 2.99
N CYS A 190 4.84 24.78 3.54
CA CYS A 190 5.91 25.78 3.43
C CYS A 190 6.33 26.00 1.97
N GLN A 191 6.48 24.94 1.19
CA GLN A 191 6.78 25.00 -0.24
C GLN A 191 5.72 25.78 -1.01
N VAL A 192 4.44 25.47 -0.80
CA VAL A 192 3.31 26.17 -1.46
C VAL A 192 3.22 27.63 -1.00
N ALA A 193 3.49 27.90 0.27
CA ALA A 193 3.53 29.25 0.83
C ALA A 193 4.79 30.04 0.43
N ASN A 194 5.72 29.43 -0.32
CA ASN A 194 7.02 30.00 -0.66
C ASN A 194 7.81 30.46 0.58
N ILE A 195 7.69 29.72 1.67
CA ILE A 195 8.44 29.91 2.91
C ILE A 195 9.66 29.00 2.83
N LYS A 196 10.86 29.60 2.78
CA LYS A 196 12.10 28.84 2.94
C LYS A 196 12.12 28.23 4.33
N GLU A 197 12.29 26.91 4.42
CA GLU A 197 12.56 26.26 5.70
C GLU A 197 13.68 27.03 6.38
N LYS A 198 13.44 27.53 7.60
CA LYS A 198 14.53 28.03 8.41
C LYS A 198 15.41 26.81 8.65
N GLU A 199 16.69 26.89 8.27
CA GLU A 199 17.70 25.99 8.79
C GLU A 199 17.47 25.91 10.30
N HIS A 200 16.89 24.80 10.77
CA HIS A 200 16.78 24.52 12.19
C HIS A 200 18.20 24.10 12.60
N ASP A 201 19.05 25.10 12.65
CA ASP A 201 20.42 25.00 13.11
C ASP A 201 20.34 24.54 14.56
N GLY A 202 20.85 23.34 14.80
CA GLY A 202 20.86 22.72 16.11
C GLY A 202 21.39 23.69 17.14
N LYS A 203 20.54 24.09 18.09
CA LYS A 203 20.98 24.59 19.38
C LYS A 203 20.20 23.90 20.48
N ASN A 204 20.88 22.90 21.04
CA ASN A 204 20.77 22.50 22.43
C ASN A 204 20.45 23.70 23.33
N ILE A 205 19.42 23.56 24.16
CA ILE A 205 19.45 23.98 25.57
C ILE A 205 18.83 22.84 26.37
#